data_AF-A0A1S4EFQ3-F1
#
_entry.id   AF-A0A1S4EFQ3-F1
#
_cell.length_a   1.000
_cell.length_b   1.000
_cell.length_c   1.000
_cell.angle_alpha   90.00
_cell.angle_beta   90.00
_cell.angle_gamma   90.00
#
_symmetry.space_group_name_H-M   'P 1'
#
loop_
_entity.id
_entity.type
_entity.pdbx_description
1 polymer ?
#
loop_
_entity_poly.entity_id
_entity_poly.type
_entity_poly.pdbx_seq_one_letter_code
_entity_poly.pdbx_strand_id
1 'polypeptide(L)'
;MPPPVIRTPFTDLLPAGYSHQFYGRCMKFEDRFLQCSEAYGAKLSEEKCLDYKNDLYECNSFEKQIKRIQVMQRERQKQIKAGERPKGKEYMEPPALNSYGGTFFGTHW
;
A
#
# COMPACT_ATOMS: atom_id res chain seq x y z
N MET A 1 -16.70 3.11 -11.68
CA MET A 1 -17.88 2.39 -11.15
C MET A 1 -19.11 2.97 -11.83
N PRO A 2 -19.91 2.20 -12.58
CA PRO A 2 -21.10 2.75 -13.21
C PRO A 2 -22.10 3.19 -12.12
N PRO A 3 -22.78 4.33 -12.27
CA PRO A 3 -23.84 4.71 -11.34
C PRO A 3 -24.96 3.66 -11.37
N PRO A 4 -25.60 3.36 -10.22
CA PRO A 4 -26.70 2.41 -10.19
C PRO A 4 -27.85 2.91 -11.06
N VAL A 5 -28.34 2.04 -11.96
CA VAL A 5 -29.43 2.37 -12.90
C VAL A 5 -30.76 2.58 -12.16
N ILE A 6 -30.90 2.01 -10.96
CA ILE A 6 -32.08 2.14 -10.09
C ILE A 6 -31.59 2.55 -8.70
N ARG A 7 -32.13 3.65 -8.17
CA ARG A 7 -31.83 4.11 -6.81
C ARG A 7 -32.85 3.56 -5.82
N THR A 8 -32.36 2.80 -4.85
CA THR A 8 -33.09 2.19 -3.75
C THR A 8 -32.28 2.38 -2.46
N PRO A 9 -32.91 2.31 -1.26
CA PRO A 9 -32.17 2.39 0.00
C PRO A 9 -31.07 1.32 0.13
N PHE A 10 -31.23 0.16 -0.51
CA PHE A 10 -30.19 -0.87 -0.55
C PHE A 10 -29.01 -0.50 -1.46
N THR A 11 -29.27 0.11 -2.63
CA THR A 11 -28.18 0.57 -3.52
C THR A 11 -27.42 1.77 -2.98
N ASP A 12 -27.97 2.51 -2.02
CA ASP A 12 -27.29 3.63 -1.35
C ASP A 12 -26.46 3.19 -0.13
N LEU A 13 -26.87 2.13 0.58
CA LEU A 13 -26.16 1.61 1.76
C LEU A 13 -25.08 0.58 1.44
N LEU A 14 -25.30 -0.32 0.49
CA LEU A 14 -24.35 -1.39 0.13
C LEU A 14 -23.00 -0.91 -0.47
N PRO A 15 -22.90 0.22 -1.19
CA PRO A 15 -21.62 0.72 -1.70
C PRO A 15 -20.62 1.06 -0.60
N ALA A 16 -21.08 1.36 0.61
CA ALA A 16 -20.20 1.64 1.75
C ALA A 16 -19.36 0.43 2.18
N GLY A 17 -19.81 -0.80 1.87
CA GLY A 17 -19.07 -2.03 2.15
C GLY A 17 -18.09 -2.45 1.06
N TYR A 18 -18.29 -1.99 -0.19
CA TYR A 18 -17.43 -2.32 -1.33
C TYR A 18 -16.42 -1.22 -1.69
N SER A 19 -16.67 0.01 -1.25
CA SER A 19 -15.74 1.12 -1.42
C SER A 19 -14.69 1.13 -0.31
N HIS A 20 -13.46 1.50 -0.65
CA HIS A 20 -12.39 1.74 0.32
C HIS A 20 -12.55 3.10 1.03
N GLN A 21 -13.54 3.90 0.64
CA GLN A 21 -13.85 5.22 1.18
C GLN A 21 -14.19 5.23 2.67
N PHE A 22 -14.77 4.16 3.21
CA PHE A 22 -15.20 4.13 4.62
C PHE A 22 -14.16 3.57 5.58
N TYR A 23 -13.23 2.71 5.13
CA TYR A 23 -12.37 1.92 6.03
C TYR A 23 -10.94 1.65 5.52
N GLY A 24 -10.51 2.27 4.41
CA GLY A 24 -9.41 1.74 3.63
C GLY A 24 -8.02 2.36 3.85
N ARG A 25 -7.01 1.49 4.04
CA ARG A 25 -5.59 1.78 3.72
C ARG A 25 -5.43 2.24 2.26
N CYS A 26 -6.32 1.77 1.38
CA CYS A 26 -6.31 2.04 -0.06
C CYS A 26 -7.18 3.22 -0.50
N MET A 27 -7.81 3.95 0.45
CA MET A 27 -8.70 5.07 0.16
C MET A 27 -8.08 6.11 -0.78
N LYS A 28 -6.81 6.47 -0.56
CA LYS A 28 -6.10 7.46 -1.39
C LYS A 28 -5.88 7.01 -2.83
N PHE A 29 -5.72 5.71 -3.05
CA PHE A 29 -5.57 5.15 -4.39
C PHE A 29 -6.93 5.09 -5.10
N GLU A 30 -7.99 4.76 -4.35
CA GLU A 30 -9.35 4.77 -4.87
C GLU A 30 -9.79 6.19 -5.26
N ASP A 31 -9.54 7.19 -4.42
CA ASP A 31 -9.84 8.60 -4.68
C ASP A 31 -9.17 9.11 -5.97
N ARG A 32 -7.88 8.80 -6.16
CA ARG A 32 -7.15 9.17 -7.40
C ARG A 32 -7.71 8.49 -8.64
N PHE A 33 -8.05 7.21 -8.53
CA PHE A 33 -8.68 6.48 -9.63
C PHE A 33 -10.06 7.08 -9.95
N LEU A 34 -10.84 7.43 -8.93
CA LEU A 34 -12.15 8.04 -9.07
C LEU A 34 -12.05 9.39 -9.78
N GLN A 35 -11.20 10.30 -9.30
CA GLN A 35 -10.98 11.63 -9.91
C GLN A 35 -10.56 11.54 -11.38
N CYS A 36 -9.65 10.62 -11.72
CA CYS A 36 -9.28 10.40 -13.11
C CYS A 36 -10.46 9.86 -13.92
N SER A 37 -11.21 8.90 -13.38
CA SER A 37 -12.36 8.30 -14.07
C SER A 37 -13.51 9.29 -14.29
N GLU A 38 -13.69 10.24 -13.37
CA GLU A 38 -14.67 11.32 -13.46
C GLU A 38 -14.27 12.33 -14.54
N ALA A 39 -12.98 12.66 -14.65
CA ALA A 39 -12.48 13.58 -15.66
C ALA A 39 -12.61 13.05 -17.10
N TYR A 40 -12.33 11.77 -17.33
CA TYR A 40 -12.35 11.17 -18.68
C TYR A 40 -13.64 10.42 -19.03
N GLY A 41 -14.45 10.04 -18.04
CA GLY A 41 -15.64 9.21 -18.22
C GLY A 41 -15.33 7.72 -18.43
N ALA A 42 -16.38 6.89 -18.39
CA ALA A 42 -16.25 5.43 -18.28
C ALA A 42 -15.51 4.74 -19.45
N LYS A 43 -15.59 5.28 -20.68
CA LYS A 43 -14.96 4.66 -21.87
C LYS A 43 -13.47 4.95 -21.96
N LEU A 44 -13.05 6.18 -21.66
CA LEU A 44 -11.65 6.60 -21.77
C LEU A 44 -10.85 6.30 -20.50
N SER A 45 -11.52 6.10 -19.36
CA SER A 45 -10.84 5.82 -18.10
C SER A 45 -10.10 4.48 -18.07
N GLU A 46 -10.50 3.50 -18.87
CA GLU A 46 -9.78 2.22 -18.95
C GLU A 46 -8.36 2.37 -19.48
N GLU A 47 -8.17 3.23 -20.47
CA GLU A 47 -6.85 3.49 -21.07
C GLU A 47 -6.10 4.61 -20.34
N LYS A 48 -6.78 5.73 -20.02
CA LYS A 48 -6.14 6.92 -19.46
C LYS A 48 -5.83 6.82 -17.97
N CYS A 49 -6.62 6.05 -17.22
CA CYS A 49 -6.47 5.89 -15.78
C CYS A 49 -5.86 4.53 -15.39
N LEU A 50 -5.18 3.86 -16.33
CA LEU A 50 -4.62 2.52 -16.14
C LEU A 50 -3.65 2.46 -14.97
N ASP A 51 -2.80 3.47 -14.80
CA ASP A 51 -1.82 3.53 -13.71
C ASP A 51 -2.50 3.60 -12.34
N TYR A 52 -3.49 4.49 -12.19
CA TYR A 52 -4.26 4.60 -10.95
C TYR A 52 -5.07 3.34 -10.63
N LYS A 53 -5.62 2.69 -11.66
CA LYS A 53 -6.30 1.39 -11.53
C LYS A 53 -5.34 0.30 -11.05
N ASN A 54 -4.15 0.25 -11.62
CA ASN A 54 -3.11 -0.71 -11.25
C ASN A 54 -2.60 -0.49 -9.82
N ASP A 55 -2.47 0.76 -9.38
CA ASP A 55 -2.08 1.08 -8.01
C ASP A 55 -3.17 0.69 -6.99
N LEU A 56 -4.45 0.93 -7.31
CA LEU A 56 -5.56 0.47 -6.49
C LEU A 56 -5.61 -1.06 -6.40
N TYR A 57 -5.35 -1.75 -7.52
CA TYR A 57 -5.26 -3.21 -7.55
C TYR A 57 -4.07 -3.73 -6.74
N GLU A 58 -2.91 -3.09 -6.83
CA GLU A 58 -1.73 -3.43 -6.05
C GLU A 58 -1.98 -3.26 -4.55
N CYS A 59 -2.62 -2.15 -4.14
CA CYS A 59 -2.92 -1.90 -2.74
C CYS A 59 -3.87 -2.97 -2.16
N ASN A 60 -4.79 -3.51 -2.96
CA ASN A 60 -5.70 -4.57 -2.53
C ASN A 60 -5.05 -5.96 -2.49
N SER A 61 -4.18 -6.26 -3.45
CA SER A 61 -3.60 -7.59 -3.62
C SER A 61 -2.24 -7.77 -2.93
N PHE A 62 -1.52 -6.67 -2.67
CA PHE A 62 -0.14 -6.64 -2.18
C PHE A 62 0.85 -7.44 -3.03
N GLU A 63 0.52 -7.76 -4.28
CA GLU A 63 1.28 -8.72 -5.08
C GLU A 63 2.70 -8.24 -5.34
N LYS A 64 2.87 -6.97 -5.72
CA LYS A 64 4.19 -6.37 -6.01
C LYS A 64 5.00 -6.22 -4.72
N GLN A 65 4.38 -5.79 -3.63
CA GLN A 65 5.03 -5.71 -2.32
C GLN A 65 5.57 -7.07 -1.85
N ILE A 66 4.76 -8.14 -1.94
CA ILE A 66 5.19 -9.49 -1.56
C ILE A 66 6.34 -9.97 -2.44
N LYS A 67 6.24 -9.79 -3.77
CA LYS A 67 7.32 -10.14 -4.70
C LYS A 67 8.62 -9.41 -4.35
N ARG A 68 8.55 -8.12 -4.02
CA ARG A 68 9.71 -7.33 -3.59
C ARG A 68 10.35 -7.92 -2.34
N ILE A 69 9.56 -8.27 -1.33
CA ILE A 69 10.04 -8.88 -0.09
C ILE A 69 10.72 -10.23 -0.37
N GLN A 70 10.13 -11.07 -1.22
CA GLN A 70 10.70 -12.37 -1.58
C GLN A 70 12.06 -12.22 -2.28
N VAL A 71 12.21 -11.23 -3.16
CA VAL A 71 13.50 -10.95 -3.81
C VAL A 71 14.54 -10.49 -2.78
N MET A 72 14.18 -9.57 -1.89
CA MET A 72 15.08 -9.11 -0.82
C MET A 72 15.52 -10.26 0.11
N GLN A 73 14.61 -11.17 0.45
CA GLN A 73 14.92 -12.35 1.26
C GLN A 73 15.84 -13.32 0.52
N ARG A 74 15.62 -13.56 -0.77
CA ARG A 74 16.49 -14.42 -1.60
C ARG A 74 17.91 -13.86 -1.69
N GLU A 75 18.06 -12.57 -1.94
CA GLU A 75 19.38 -11.93 -1.98
C GLU A 75 20.07 -11.98 -0.61
N ARG A 76 19.34 -11.75 0.48
CA ARG A 76 19.90 -11.91 1.84
C ARG A 76 20.43 -13.32 2.08
N GLN A 77 19.69 -14.35 1.68
CA GLN A 77 20.13 -15.74 1.83
C GLN A 77 21.38 -16.05 1.00
N LYS A 78 21.50 -15.48 -0.21
CA LYS A 78 22.72 -15.61 -1.01
C LYS A 78 23.93 -14.99 -0.32
N GLN A 79 23.80 -13.78 0.24
CA GLN A 79 24.88 -13.09 0.96
C GLN A 79 25.31 -13.86 2.23
N ILE A 80 24.37 -14.48 2.95
CA ILE A 80 24.68 -15.34 4.11
C ILE A 80 25.45 -16.60 3.66
N LYS A 81 25.07 -17.21 2.54
CA LYS A 81 25.76 -18.37 1.97
C LYS A 81 27.16 -18.03 1.46
N ALA A 82 27.34 -16.84 0.89
CA ALA A 82 28.64 -16.33 0.43
C ALA A 82 29.57 -15.91 1.59
N GLY A 83 29.04 -15.79 2.82
CA GLY A 83 29.82 -15.36 3.98
C GLY A 83 30.02 -13.83 4.09
N GLU A 84 29.43 -13.05 3.17
CA GLU A 84 29.45 -11.57 3.21
C GLU A 84 28.67 -11.00 4.39
N ARG A 85 27.70 -11.77 4.92
CA ARG A 85 26.96 -11.43 6.14
C ARG A 85 27.21 -12.45 7.24
N PRO A 86 27.60 -12.04 8.46
CA PRO A 86 27.83 -12.96 9.56
C PRO A 86 26.52 -13.63 9.98
N LYS A 87 26.57 -14.97 10.15
CA LYS A 87 25.45 -15.75 10.70
C LYS A 87 25.11 -15.22 12.09
N GLY A 88 23.87 -14.78 12.31
CA GLY A 88 23.42 -14.17 13.56
C GLY A 88 23.15 -12.66 13.49
N LYS A 89 23.66 -11.93 12.48
CA LYS A 89 23.26 -10.54 12.16
C LYS A 89 22.55 -10.45 10.81
N GLU A 90 21.58 -11.35 10.62
CA GLU A 90 20.84 -11.47 9.36
C GLU A 90 19.93 -10.25 9.12
N TYR A 91 19.46 -9.66 10.21
CA TYR A 91 18.68 -8.44 10.25
C TYR A 91 19.49 -7.33 10.89
N MET A 92 19.15 -6.09 10.58
CA MET A 92 19.70 -4.95 11.30
C MET A 92 19.33 -5.10 12.77
N GLU A 93 20.27 -4.75 13.65
CA GLU A 93 19.97 -4.68 15.08
C GLU A 93 18.83 -3.68 15.28
N PRO A 94 17.89 -3.95 16.20
CA PRO A 94 16.86 -2.99 16.51
C PRO A 94 17.55 -1.69 16.91
N PRO A 95 17.02 -0.54 16.47
CA PRO A 95 17.62 0.73 16.84
C PRO A 95 17.57 0.87 18.37
N ALA A 96 18.55 1.55 18.95
CA ALA A 96 18.68 1.67 20.39
C ALA A 96 17.38 2.19 21.03
N LEU A 97 17.04 1.78 22.26
CA LEU A 97 15.76 2.11 22.90
C LEU A 97 15.48 3.63 22.96
N ASN A 98 16.55 4.44 22.99
CA ASN A 98 16.56 5.90 23.01
C ASN A 98 16.58 6.57 21.61
N SER A 99 16.52 5.81 20.52
CA SER A 99 16.58 6.35 19.15
C SER A 99 15.28 7.01 18.68
N TYR A 100 14.12 6.58 19.21
CA TYR A 100 12.81 7.14 18.88
C TYR A 100 12.22 8.03 19.98
N GLY A 101 12.88 8.06 21.15
CA GLY A 101 12.49 8.89 22.28
C GLY A 101 13.53 9.97 22.48
N GLY A 102 13.28 11.16 21.93
CA GLY A 102 13.88 12.36 22.50
C GLY A 102 13.50 12.39 23.97
N THR A 103 14.48 12.18 24.85
CA THR A 103 14.35 12.48 26.27
C THR A 103 14.08 13.98 26.37
N PHE A 104 12.83 14.36 26.62
CA PHE A 104 12.44 15.75 26.90
C PHE A 104 13.05 16.28 28.22
N PHE A 105 13.78 15.45 28.97
CA PHE A 105 14.51 15.87 30.15
C PHE A 105 15.94 15.34 30.12
N GLY A 106 16.85 16.31 29.94
CA GLY A 106 18.27 16.38 30.25
C GLY A 106 19.10 15.11 30.47
N THR A 107 20.21 15.03 29.75
CA THR A 107 21.58 14.90 30.28
C THR A 107 22.55 15.07 29.10
N HIS A 108 23.10 16.28 28.89
CA HIS A 108 24.48 16.70 29.25
C HIS A 108 25.52 15.83 28.52
N TRP A 109 26.26 16.29 27.50
CA TRP A 109 27.06 17.51 27.34
C TRP A 109 27.15 17.93 25.87
#